data_AF-A0A2T2QYM4-F1
#
_entry.id   AF-A0A2T2QYM4-F1
#
_cell.length_a   1.000
_cell.length_b   1.000
_cell.length_c   1.000
_cell.angle_alpha   90.00
_cell.angle_beta   90.00
_cell.angle_gamma   90.00
#
_symmetry.space_group_name_H-M   'P 1'
#
loop_
_entity.id
_entity.type
_entity.pdbx_description
1 polymer ?
#
loop_
_entity_poly.entity_id
_entity_poly.type
_entity_poly.pdbx_seq_one_letter_code
_entity_poly.pdbx_strand_id
1 'polypeptide(L)'
;MDLNISSKDKIARHILRLGLAITFIWTGLMIIQNPEIWSSFLPQYFLQSEYSTEFTLAVGFFDTIVGFFLVANRWVWFISLLAALHILGILVTSGVNSITVKDIGLLSMALALLFFNIPHNIKRKAPLNKEENENKKADG
;
A
#
# COMPACT_ATOMS: atom_id res chain seq x y z
N MET A 1 -7.58 11.25 22.74
CA MET A 1 -6.21 11.37 23.26
C MET A 1 -5.33 11.70 22.08
N ASP A 2 -5.04 12.99 21.89
CA ASP A 2 -4.21 13.46 20.80
C ASP A 2 -2.79 12.98 21.05
N LEU A 3 -2.33 12.01 20.26
CA LEU A 3 -0.94 11.60 20.29
C LEU A 3 -0.13 12.83 19.90
N ASN A 4 0.65 13.37 20.85
CA ASN A 4 1.60 14.44 20.58
C ASN A 4 2.73 13.87 19.70
N ILE A 5 2.52 13.89 18.39
CA ILE A 5 3.46 13.36 17.41
C ILE A 5 4.69 14.27 17.39
N SER A 6 5.86 13.71 17.74
CA SER A 6 7.14 14.41 17.69
C SER A 6 7.46 14.89 16.28
N SER A 7 8.18 16.02 16.14
CA SER A 7 8.64 16.52 14.83
C SER A 7 9.44 15.46 14.06
N LYS A 8 10.15 14.58 14.76
CA LYS A 8 10.89 13.45 14.17
C LYS A 8 9.96 12.44 13.49
N ASP A 9 8.85 12.09 14.14
CA ASP A 9 7.86 11.14 13.60
C ASP A 9 7.18 11.72 12.35
N LYS A 10 6.93 13.03 12.34
CA LYS A 10 6.39 13.71 11.16
C LYS A 10 7.37 13.57 9.99
N ILE A 11 8.65 13.87 10.20
CA ILE A 11 9.68 13.76 9.15
C ILE A 11 9.80 12.32 8.65
N ALA A 12 9.88 11.34 9.56
CA ALA A 12 9.97 9.92 9.21
C ALA A 12 8.80 9.48 8.32
N ARG A 13 7.56 9.89 8.64
CA ARG A 13 6.39 9.60 7.80
C ARG A 13 6.44 10.29 6.44
N HIS A 14 6.98 11.51 6.35
CA HIS A 14 7.15 12.18 5.06
C HIS A 14 8.17 11.47 4.19
N ILE A 15 9.31 11.07 4.75
CA ILE A 15 10.33 10.29 4.04
C ILE A 15 9.73 8.97 3.53
N LEU A 16 9.01 8.26 4.41
CA LEU A 16 8.34 7.00 4.07
C LEU A 16 7.32 7.19 2.92
N ARG A 17 6.49 8.23 3.01
CA ARG A 17 5.48 8.56 1.99
C ARG A 17 6.13 8.91 0.66
N LEU A 18 7.14 9.77 0.66
CA LEU A 18 7.80 10.22 -0.56
C LEU A 18 8.62 9.11 -1.20
N GLY A 19 9.33 8.29 -0.42
CA GLY A 19 10.06 7.13 -0.95
C GLY A 19 9.13 6.13 -1.64
N LEU A 20 7.96 5.84 -1.04
CA LEU A 20 6.95 4.99 -1.66
C LEU A 20 6.41 5.64 -2.93
N ALA A 21 6.01 6.91 -2.85
CA ALA A 21 5.43 7.65 -3.95
C ALA A 21 6.35 7.72 -5.18
N ILE A 22 7.63 8.07 -4.97
CA ILE A 22 8.63 8.16 -6.04
C ILE A 22 8.83 6.80 -6.70
N THR A 23 8.88 5.72 -5.92
CA THR A 23 9.08 4.37 -6.47
C THR A 23 7.89 3.91 -7.31
N PHE A 24 6.66 4.22 -6.88
CA PHE A 24 5.44 3.97 -7.65
C PHE A 24 5.41 4.77 -8.95
N ILE A 25 5.69 6.08 -8.91
CA ILE A 25 5.77 6.91 -10.12
C ILE A 25 6.83 6.37 -11.07
N TRP A 26 8.03 6.09 -10.57
CA TRP A 26 9.13 5.58 -11.37
C TRP A 26 8.77 4.25 -12.04
N THR A 27 8.25 3.29 -11.27
CA THR A 27 7.84 1.99 -11.78
C THR A 27 6.71 2.13 -12.81
N GLY A 28 5.70 2.94 -12.52
CA GLY A 28 4.58 3.19 -13.43
C GLY A 28 5.03 3.80 -14.78
N LEU A 29 5.90 4.80 -14.74
CA LEU A 29 6.47 5.39 -15.96
C LEU A 29 7.31 4.38 -16.76
N MET A 30 8.12 3.56 -16.09
CA MET A 30 8.90 2.51 -16.75
C MET A 30 8.01 1.46 -17.43
N ILE A 31 6.88 1.11 -16.81
CA ILE A 31 5.88 0.19 -17.37
C ILE A 31 5.24 0.81 -18.61
N ILE A 32 4.81 2.07 -18.54
CA ILE A 32 4.18 2.78 -19.65
C ILE A 32 5.15 2.91 -20.85
N GLN A 33 6.43 3.14 -20.59
CA GLN A 33 7.44 3.31 -21.63
C GLN A 33 7.79 2.01 -22.37
N ASN A 34 7.78 0.87 -21.68
CA ASN A 34 8.21 -0.41 -22.24
C ASN A 34 7.27 -1.56 -21.83
N PRO A 35 5.97 -1.49 -22.13
CA PRO A 35 4.99 -2.45 -21.59
C PRO A 35 5.28 -3.89 -21.99
N GLU A 36 5.89 -4.12 -23.15
CA GLU A 36 6.33 -5.44 -23.63
C GLU A 36 7.35 -6.12 -22.71
N ILE A 37 8.22 -5.36 -22.06
CA ILE A 37 9.21 -5.90 -21.11
C ILE A 37 8.50 -6.27 -19.80
N TRP A 38 7.58 -5.42 -19.37
CA TRP A 38 6.89 -5.56 -18.09
C TRP A 38 5.76 -6.59 -18.14
N SER A 39 5.22 -6.89 -19.32
CA SER A 39 4.20 -7.93 -19.51
C SER A 39 4.72 -9.31 -19.12
N SER A 40 6.04 -9.55 -19.22
CA SER A 40 6.68 -10.80 -18.78
C SER A 40 6.52 -11.11 -17.28
N PHE A 41 6.21 -10.11 -16.45
CA PHE A 41 5.93 -10.28 -15.01
C PHE A 41 4.45 -10.54 -14.71
N LEU A 42 3.59 -10.55 -15.74
CA LEU A 42 2.21 -10.92 -15.58
C LEU A 42 2.06 -12.40 -15.24
N PRO A 43 1.01 -12.77 -14.50
CA PRO A 43 0.66 -14.17 -14.32
C PRO A 43 0.49 -14.91 -15.65
N GLN A 44 0.81 -16.22 -15.66
CA GLN A 44 0.76 -17.08 -16.85
C GLN A 44 -0.58 -17.01 -17.61
N TYR A 45 -1.69 -16.81 -16.88
CA TYR A 45 -3.03 -16.73 -17.46
C TYR A 45 -3.28 -15.43 -18.25
N PHE A 46 -2.54 -14.35 -17.97
CA PHE A 46 -2.60 -13.11 -18.76
C PHE A 46 -1.58 -13.09 -19.90
N LEU A 47 -0.46 -13.81 -19.80
CA LEU A 47 0.57 -13.86 -20.84
C LEU A 47 0.04 -14.40 -22.18
N GLN A 48 -0.97 -15.27 -22.15
CA GLN A 48 -1.57 -15.85 -23.36
C GLN A 48 -2.75 -15.04 -23.89
N SER A 49 -3.09 -13.92 -23.24
CA SER A 49 -4.18 -13.05 -23.66
C SER A 49 -3.70 -12.07 -24.72
N GLU A 50 -4.58 -11.78 -25.71
CA GLU A 50 -4.38 -10.68 -26.65
C GLU A 50 -4.31 -9.31 -25.94
N TYR A 51 -4.81 -9.21 -24.70
CA TYR A 51 -4.87 -7.98 -23.90
C TYR A 51 -3.70 -7.81 -22.92
N SER A 52 -2.63 -8.60 -23.05
CA SER A 52 -1.51 -8.59 -22.09
C SER A 52 -0.85 -7.20 -21.99
N THR A 53 -0.60 -6.56 -23.13
CA THR A 53 0.00 -5.22 -23.20
C THR A 53 -0.92 -4.15 -22.62
N GLU A 54 -2.22 -4.19 -22.92
CA GLU A 54 -3.22 -3.26 -22.38
C GLU A 54 -3.34 -3.39 -20.87
N PHE A 55 -3.31 -4.61 -20.34
CA PHE A 55 -3.33 -4.86 -18.90
C PHE A 55 -2.05 -4.32 -18.24
N THR A 56 -0.88 -4.56 -18.83
CA THR A 56 0.38 -3.98 -18.35
C THR A 56 0.36 -2.46 -18.36
N LEU A 57 -0.17 -1.83 -19.42
CA LEU A 57 -0.35 -0.38 -19.46
C LEU A 57 -1.28 0.11 -18.34
N ALA A 58 -2.39 -0.58 -18.11
CA ALA A 58 -3.32 -0.25 -17.02
C ALA A 58 -2.63 -0.31 -15.65
N VAL A 59 -1.77 -1.29 -15.41
CA VAL A 59 -0.93 -1.38 -14.20
C VAL A 59 0.01 -0.19 -14.11
N GLY A 60 0.69 0.18 -15.20
CA GLY A 60 1.59 1.34 -15.21
C GLY A 60 0.89 2.66 -14.90
N PHE A 61 -0.31 2.87 -15.46
CA PHE A 61 -1.15 4.04 -15.13
C PHE A 61 -1.61 4.01 -13.67
N PHE A 62 -2.04 2.86 -13.16
CA PHE A 62 -2.42 2.68 -11.77
C PHE A 62 -1.28 3.08 -10.83
N ASP A 63 -0.07 2.58 -11.07
CA ASP A 63 1.10 2.86 -10.24
C ASP A 63 1.46 4.35 -10.23
N THR A 64 1.41 4.96 -11.41
CA THR A 64 1.66 6.39 -11.58
C THR A 64 0.65 7.22 -10.78
N ILE A 65 -0.64 6.89 -10.89
CA ILE A 65 -1.74 7.57 -10.18
C ILE A 65 -1.58 7.42 -8.66
N VAL A 66 -1.33 6.20 -8.18
CA VAL A 66 -1.10 5.92 -6.74
C VAL A 66 0.05 6.78 -6.22
N GLY A 67 1.17 6.83 -6.94
CA GLY A 67 2.32 7.63 -6.56
C GLY A 67 2.01 9.13 -6.53
N PHE A 68 1.28 9.67 -7.51
CA PHE A 68 0.86 11.08 -7.49
C PHE A 68 -0.03 11.42 -6.29
N PHE A 69 -1.00 10.56 -5.94
CA PHE A 69 -1.84 10.78 -4.76
C PHE A 69 -1.03 10.75 -3.45
N LEU A 70 -0.01 9.90 -3.36
CA LEU A 70 0.90 9.87 -2.20
C LEU A 70 1.76 11.15 -2.10
N VAL A 71 2.24 11.70 -3.23
CA VAL A 71 2.92 13.02 -3.25
C VAL A 71 1.98 14.12 -2.76
N ALA A 72 0.74 14.14 -3.28
CA ALA A 72 -0.28 15.13 -2.92
C ALA A 72 -0.78 15.02 -1.46
N ASN A 73 -0.35 13.99 -0.71
CA ASN A 73 -0.78 13.73 0.66
C ASN A 73 -2.31 13.64 0.80
N ARG A 74 -3.00 13.18 -0.25
CA ARG A 74 -4.47 13.09 -0.31
C ARG A 74 -4.90 11.65 -0.16
N TRP A 75 -5.86 11.40 0.74
CA TRP A 75 -6.42 10.07 1.01
C TRP A 75 -5.37 8.98 1.30
N VAL A 76 -4.27 9.37 1.96
CA VAL A 76 -3.09 8.52 2.17
C VAL A 76 -3.46 7.13 2.72
N TRP A 77 -4.38 7.04 3.68
CA TRP A 77 -4.84 5.75 4.20
C TRP A 77 -5.35 4.80 3.11
N PHE A 78 -6.26 5.28 2.26
CA PHE A 78 -6.85 4.47 1.20
C PHE A 78 -5.83 4.16 0.10
N ILE A 79 -5.01 5.13 -0.27
CA ILE A 79 -3.99 4.97 -1.30
C ILE A 79 -2.89 4.00 -0.85
N SER A 80 -2.50 4.04 0.43
CA SER A 80 -1.57 3.07 1.02
C SER A 80 -2.15 1.67 1.09
N LEU A 81 -3.47 1.51 1.29
CA LEU A 81 -4.15 0.22 1.18
C LEU A 81 -4.07 -0.33 -0.24
N LEU A 82 -4.40 0.49 -1.25
CA LEU A 82 -4.31 0.11 -2.65
C LEU A 82 -2.87 -0.28 -3.04
N ALA A 83 -1.89 0.52 -2.63
CA ALA A 83 -0.47 0.22 -2.84
C ALA A 83 -0.07 -1.12 -2.21
N ALA A 84 -0.47 -1.39 -0.96
CA ALA A 84 -0.17 -2.64 -0.28
C ALA A 84 -0.80 -3.85 -0.96
N LEU A 85 -2.08 -3.76 -1.36
CA LEU A 85 -2.77 -4.83 -2.08
C LEU A 85 -2.15 -5.08 -3.45
N HIS A 86 -1.79 -4.02 -4.17
CA HIS A 86 -1.15 -4.13 -5.47
C HIS A 86 0.20 -4.84 -5.38
N ILE A 87 1.07 -4.39 -4.48
CA ILE A 87 2.39 -5.00 -4.26
C ILE A 87 2.24 -6.46 -3.79
N LEU A 88 1.29 -6.75 -2.90
CA LEU A 88 1.02 -8.12 -2.48
C LEU A 88 0.61 -9.00 -3.66
N GLY A 89 -0.22 -8.48 -4.58
CA GLY A 89 -0.54 -9.15 -5.83
C GLY A 89 0.72 -9.47 -6.64
N ILE A 90 1.60 -8.49 -6.84
CA ILE A 90 2.88 -8.69 -7.56
C ILE A 90 3.74 -9.75 -6.87
N LEU A 91 3.88 -9.74 -5.54
CA LEU A 91 4.68 -10.75 -4.82
C LEU A 91 4.16 -12.16 -5.07
N VAL A 92 2.84 -12.33 -5.09
CA VAL A 92 2.21 -13.65 -5.29
C VAL A 92 2.40 -14.13 -6.73
N THR A 93 2.43 -13.22 -7.71
CA THR A 93 2.42 -13.59 -9.13
C THR A 93 3.79 -13.61 -9.79
N SER A 94 4.74 -12.78 -9.35
CA SER A 94 6.04 -12.60 -10.02
C SER A 94 7.13 -13.60 -9.57
N GLY A 95 6.88 -14.38 -8.52
CA GLY A 95 7.86 -15.31 -7.96
C GLY A 95 8.97 -14.62 -7.17
N VAL A 96 10.13 -15.29 -7.02
CA VAL A 96 11.30 -14.78 -6.29
C VAL A 96 12.38 -14.35 -7.27
N ASN A 97 12.54 -13.03 -7.44
CA ASN A 97 13.54 -12.42 -8.31
C ASN A 97 14.04 -11.09 -7.70
N SER A 98 14.84 -10.33 -8.45
CA SER A 98 15.37 -9.04 -8.00
C SER A 98 14.29 -7.98 -7.73
N ILE A 99 13.15 -8.05 -8.41
CA ILE A 99 11.99 -7.17 -8.21
C ILE A 99 11.31 -7.52 -6.88
N THR A 100 11.18 -8.80 -6.54
CA THR A 100 10.57 -9.27 -5.30
C THR A 100 11.25 -8.69 -4.05
N VAL A 101 12.58 -8.55 -4.06
CA VAL A 101 13.34 -7.96 -2.92
C VAL A 101 12.93 -6.50 -2.70
N LYS A 102 12.84 -5.71 -3.78
CA LYS A 102 12.35 -4.32 -3.73
C LYS A 102 10.92 -4.28 -3.19
N ASP A 103 10.06 -5.19 -3.68
CA ASP A 103 8.65 -5.20 -3.36
C ASP A 103 8.36 -5.54 -1.89
N ILE A 104 9.19 -6.36 -1.23
CA ILE A 104 9.10 -6.57 0.23
C ILE A 104 9.32 -5.25 0.99
N GLY A 105 10.30 -4.46 0.55
CA GLY A 105 10.55 -3.13 1.11
C GLY A 105 9.36 -2.19 0.90
N LEU A 106 8.83 -2.13 -0.33
CA LEU A 106 7.70 -1.27 -0.65
C LEU A 106 6.42 -1.68 0.07
N LEU A 107 6.16 -2.98 0.21
CA LEU A 107 5.03 -3.51 0.98
C LEU A 107 5.11 -3.07 2.43
N SER A 108 6.30 -3.17 3.03
CA SER A 108 6.54 -2.74 4.41
C SER A 108 6.28 -1.24 4.57
N MET A 109 6.70 -0.42 3.61
CA MET A 109 6.44 1.03 3.61
C MET A 109 4.94 1.36 3.46
N ALA A 110 4.26 0.66 2.55
CA ALA A 110 2.82 0.82 2.31
C ALA A 110 2.00 0.46 3.55
N LEU A 111 2.31 -0.68 4.19
CA LEU A 111 1.68 -1.10 5.45
C LEU A 111 1.95 -0.11 6.58
N ALA A 112 3.18 0.36 6.74
CA ALA A 112 3.50 1.36 7.77
C ALA A 112 2.69 2.65 7.58
N LEU A 113 2.58 3.18 6.34
CA LEU A 113 1.73 4.34 6.05
C LEU A 113 0.25 4.05 6.29
N LEU A 114 -0.23 2.86 5.91
CA LEU A 114 -1.61 2.44 6.14
C LEU A 114 -1.95 2.50 7.64
N PHE A 115 -1.12 1.89 8.49
CA PHE A 115 -1.34 1.84 9.94
C PHE A 115 -1.24 3.21 10.62
N PHE A 116 -0.32 4.08 10.16
CA PHE A 116 -0.21 5.44 10.69
C PHE A 116 -1.41 6.32 10.35
N ASN A 117 -2.09 6.06 9.23
CA ASN A 117 -3.17 6.90 8.72
C ASN A 117 -4.57 6.32 8.93
N ILE A 118 -4.74 5.21 9.68
CA ILE A 118 -6.06 4.59 9.94
C ILE A 118 -7.05 5.62 10.50
N PRO A 119 -8.23 5.81 9.87
CA PRO A 119 -9.24 6.74 10.35
C PRO A 119 -9.76 6.30 11.72
N HIS A 120 -9.96 7.28 12.60
CA HIS A 120 -10.30 7.05 14.01
C HIS A 120 -11.61 6.26 14.21
N ASN A 121 -12.53 6.32 13.24
CA ASN A 121 -13.82 5.61 13.27
C ASN A 121 -13.65 4.07 13.23
N ILE A 122 -12.53 3.57 12.70
CA ILE A 122 -12.24 2.13 12.64
C ILE A 122 -11.56 1.63 13.92
N LYS A 123 -10.80 2.49 14.61
CA LYS A 123 -10.05 2.13 15.84
C LYS A 123 -10.95 1.78 17.03
N ARG A 124 -12.24 2.13 17.01
CA ARG A 124 -13.15 2.06 18.16
C ARG A 124 -13.88 0.73 18.36
N LYS A 125 -13.58 -0.30 17.56
CA LYS A 125 -14.20 -1.65 17.66
C LYS A 125 -13.31 -2.70 18.35
N ALA A 126 -12.44 -2.30 19.29
CA ALA A 126 -11.90 -3.26 20.25
C ALA A 126 -12.91 -3.37 21.41
N PRO A 127 -13.41 -4.56 21.76
CA PRO A 127 -14.41 -4.70 22.82
C PRO A 127 -13.76 -4.46 24.19
N LEU A 128 -13.75 -3.20 24.65
CA LEU A 128 -13.48 -2.80 26.03
C LEU A 128 -14.73 -2.99 26.90
N ASN A 129 -15.36 -4.17 26.87
CA ASN A 129 -16.60 -4.40 27.64
C ASN A 129 -16.73 -5.80 28.26
N LYS A 130 -15.60 -6.43 28.60
CA LYS A 130 -15.63 -7.62 29.46
C LYS A 130 -15.46 -7.28 30.94
N GLU A 131 -14.67 -6.27 31.29
CA GLU A 131 -14.40 -5.94 32.69
C GLU A 131 -15.54 -5.17 33.39
N GLU A 132 -16.33 -4.36 32.66
CA GLU A 132 -17.44 -3.60 33.27
C GLU A 132 -18.67 -4.48 33.60
N ASN A 133 -18.85 -5.59 32.88
CA ASN A 133 -19.97 -6.51 33.10
C ASN A 133 -19.72 -7.55 34.20
N GLU A 134 -18.46 -7.82 34.54
CA GLU A 134 -18.11 -8.73 35.64
C GLU A 134 -18.25 -8.04 37.00
N ASN A 135 -17.87 -6.75 37.12
CA ASN A 135 -18.04 -6.00 38.37
C ASN A 135 -19.52 -5.74 38.71
N LYS A 136 -20.40 -5.52 37.72
CA LYS A 136 -21.85 -5.38 37.97
C LYS A 136 -22.55 -6.68 38.36
N LYS A 137 -21.94 -7.84 38.12
CA LYS A 137 -22.45 -9.15 38.55
C LYS A 137 -21.93 -9.59 39.92
N ALA A 138 -20.84 -8.99 40.40
CA ALA A 138 -20.30 -9.25 41.72
C ALA A 138 -21.04 -8.44 42.82
N ASP A 139 -21.68 -7.33 42.45
CA ASP A 139 -22.34 -6.38 43.35
C ASP A 139 -23.89 -6.48 43.38
N GLY A 140 -24.49 -7.50 42.75
CA GLY A 140 -25.95 -7.71 42.69
C GLY A 140 -26.35 -9.15 43.00
#